data_AF-A0A3D0XWX1-F1
#
_entry.id   AF-A0A3D0XWX1-F1
#
_cell.length_a   1.000
_cell.length_b   1.000
_cell.length_c   1.000
_cell.angle_alpha   90.00
_cell.angle_beta   90.00
_cell.angle_gamma   90.00
#
_symmetry.space_group_name_H-M   'P 1'
#
loop_
_entity.id
_entity.type
_entity.pdbx_description
1 polymer ?
#
loop_
_entity_poly.entity_id
_entity_poly.type
_entity_poly.pdbx_seq_one_letter_code
_entity_poly.pdbx_strand_id
1 'polypeptide(L)'
;MEDFATYILEEKNVAEKMIIAYYLSKKAGIYFDKSIILKTEIAKLFIEYMELNVDENEVLTAMLLCNCKKVENAQKIGKLESYAKEGAEYLSTLGFSKRFCKICEELNRYSKSTPREKESDILEVVDQFTGLILKRVERDAFTTEEALVVLRERNLKYSDNRYLDLFETFINELEKITIRDIIEVPIIKKLVHLHNKEANVMAYIVALSNVYDEKISVALSKNVKKKAKTLNLDSTAENTADVQSNMEKMKNLAKDHANALNHSSRALFSGDTAKKILNHELKYKLEE
;
A
#
# COMPACT_ATOMS: atom_id res chain seq x y z
N MET A 1 27.52 -0.30 -14.39
CA MET A 1 26.16 -0.74 -14.68
C MET A 1 25.43 -0.61 -13.37
N GLU A 2 24.43 0.25 -13.32
CA GLU A 2 23.61 0.46 -12.12
C GLU A 2 22.89 -0.85 -11.80
N ASP A 3 22.91 -1.28 -10.54
CA ASP A 3 22.22 -2.52 -10.14
C ASP A 3 20.70 -2.29 -10.08
N PHE A 4 19.93 -3.39 -10.09
CA PHE A 4 18.48 -3.31 -10.11
C PHE A 4 17.92 -2.55 -8.91
N ALA A 5 18.54 -2.73 -7.73
CA ALA A 5 18.14 -2.06 -6.51
C ALA A 5 18.22 -0.54 -6.64
N THR A 6 19.32 -0.01 -7.18
CA THR A 6 19.48 1.43 -7.42
C THR A 6 18.40 1.93 -8.38
N TYR A 7 18.23 1.26 -9.53
CA TYR A 7 17.23 1.63 -10.53
C TYR A 7 15.81 1.75 -9.95
N ILE A 8 15.32 0.74 -9.23
CA ILE A 8 13.95 0.79 -8.70
C ILE A 8 13.80 1.74 -7.51
N LEU A 9 14.83 1.94 -6.67
CA LEU A 9 14.78 2.86 -5.54
C LEU A 9 14.84 4.33 -5.95
N GLU A 10 15.44 4.63 -7.10
CA GLU A 10 15.46 5.99 -7.67
C GLU A 10 14.13 6.40 -8.30
N GLU A 11 13.40 5.47 -8.91
CA GLU A 11 12.04 5.73 -9.41
C GLU A 11 11.14 6.16 -8.25
N LYS A 12 10.45 7.30 -8.37
CA LYS A 12 9.54 7.81 -7.32
C LYS A 12 8.06 7.64 -7.67
N ASN A 13 7.74 7.47 -8.95
CA ASN A 13 6.39 7.18 -9.38
C ASN A 13 6.01 5.75 -9.00
N VAL A 14 5.03 5.63 -8.10
CA VAL A 14 4.59 4.34 -7.55
C VAL A 14 4.07 3.40 -8.63
N ALA A 15 3.37 3.93 -9.64
CA ALA A 15 2.82 3.10 -10.71
C ALA A 15 3.93 2.60 -11.67
N GLU A 16 4.97 3.40 -11.92
CA GLU A 16 6.16 2.92 -12.63
C GLU A 16 6.90 1.84 -11.83
N LYS A 17 7.05 2.00 -10.50
CA LYS A 17 7.58 0.92 -9.65
C LYS A 17 6.77 -0.37 -9.76
N MET A 18 5.44 -0.27 -9.75
CA MET A 18 4.55 -1.42 -9.92
C MET A 18 4.80 -2.12 -11.26
N ILE A 19 5.02 -1.37 -12.33
CA ILE A 19 5.39 -1.91 -13.66
C ILE A 19 6.77 -2.57 -13.63
N ILE A 20 7.77 -1.92 -13.03
CA ILE A 20 9.13 -2.46 -12.91
C ILE A 20 9.09 -3.80 -12.16
N ALA A 21 8.39 -3.86 -11.03
CA ALA A 21 8.23 -5.07 -10.24
C ALA A 21 7.43 -6.15 -10.99
N TYR A 22 6.40 -5.76 -11.76
CA TYR A 22 5.69 -6.68 -12.66
C TYR A 22 6.63 -7.32 -13.69
N TYR A 23 7.46 -6.54 -14.38
CA TYR A 23 8.41 -7.10 -15.35
C TYR A 23 9.51 -7.94 -14.69
N LEU A 24 9.98 -7.55 -13.51
CA LEU A 24 10.87 -8.40 -12.71
C LEU A 24 10.23 -9.76 -12.43
N SER A 25 8.94 -9.78 -12.08
CA SER A 25 8.20 -11.04 -11.83
C SER A 25 8.20 -11.97 -13.03
N LYS A 26 8.04 -11.43 -14.24
CA LYS A 26 8.05 -12.21 -15.48
C LYS A 26 9.45 -12.73 -15.82
N LYS A 27 10.48 -11.92 -15.58
CA LYS A 27 11.86 -12.28 -15.90
C LYS A 27 12.47 -13.26 -14.89
N ALA A 28 12.20 -13.07 -13.60
CA ALA A 28 12.84 -13.80 -12.51
C ALA A 28 11.96 -14.91 -11.90
N GLY A 29 10.70 -15.02 -12.32
CA GLY A 29 9.77 -16.00 -11.78
C GLY A 29 9.46 -15.79 -10.29
N ILE A 30 9.43 -14.53 -9.83
CA ILE A 30 9.05 -14.19 -8.46
C ILE A 30 7.54 -13.98 -8.32
N TYR A 31 7.03 -14.17 -7.11
CA TYR A 31 5.60 -13.95 -6.82
C TYR A 31 5.25 -12.46 -6.91
N PHE A 32 4.28 -12.15 -7.76
CA PHE A 32 3.74 -10.80 -7.92
C PHE A 32 2.34 -10.87 -8.51
N ASP A 33 1.34 -10.42 -7.76
CA ASP A 33 -0.07 -10.48 -8.16
C ASP A 33 -0.82 -9.18 -7.82
N LYS A 34 -2.14 -9.17 -8.07
CA LYS A 34 -2.99 -8.01 -7.78
C LYS A 34 -3.00 -7.66 -6.28
N SER A 35 -2.80 -8.62 -5.38
CA SER A 35 -2.77 -8.35 -3.94
C SER A 35 -1.57 -7.51 -3.54
N ILE A 36 -0.42 -7.68 -4.22
CA ILE A 36 0.77 -6.85 -4.00
C ILE A 36 0.51 -5.38 -4.39
N ILE A 37 -0.19 -5.16 -5.49
CA ILE A 37 -0.62 -3.82 -5.93
C ILE A 37 -1.54 -3.19 -4.87
N LEU A 38 -2.55 -3.93 -4.41
CA LEU A 38 -3.48 -3.44 -3.39
C LEU A 38 -2.79 -3.09 -2.07
N LYS A 39 -1.87 -3.95 -1.59
CA LYS A 39 -1.08 -3.69 -0.39
C LYS A 39 -0.22 -2.44 -0.53
N THR A 40 0.42 -2.27 -1.68
CA THR A 40 1.26 -1.09 -1.96
C THR A 40 0.42 0.18 -1.95
N GLU A 41 -0.77 0.14 -2.55
CA GLU A 41 -1.70 1.28 -2.54
C GLU A 41 -2.19 1.62 -1.13
N ILE A 42 -2.58 0.61 -0.33
CA ILE A 42 -3.00 0.83 1.07
C ILE A 42 -1.84 1.39 1.90
N ALA A 43 -0.62 0.90 1.70
CA ALA A 43 0.57 1.41 2.39
C ALA A 43 0.85 2.88 2.03
N LYS A 44 0.77 3.23 0.74
CA LYS A 44 0.91 4.62 0.27
C LYS A 44 -0.10 5.53 0.96
N LEU A 45 -1.38 5.18 0.89
CA LEU A 45 -2.45 5.96 1.52
C LEU A 45 -2.26 6.06 3.05
N PHE A 46 -1.80 5.00 3.71
CA PHE A 46 -1.56 5.01 5.14
C PHE A 46 -0.42 5.96 5.53
N ILE A 47 0.71 5.88 4.83
CA ILE A 47 1.89 6.72 5.07
C ILE A 47 1.55 8.19 4.84
N GLU A 48 0.92 8.49 3.71
CA GLU A 48 0.56 9.86 3.32
C GLU A 48 -0.51 10.46 4.24
N TYR A 49 -1.56 9.70 4.56
CA TYR A 49 -2.69 10.23 5.32
C TYR A 49 -2.37 10.42 6.81
N MET A 50 -1.51 9.55 7.37
CA MET A 50 -1.10 9.62 8.77
C MET A 50 0.25 10.33 8.97
N GLU A 51 0.87 10.81 7.88
CA GLU A 51 2.17 11.49 7.87
C GLU A 51 3.26 10.72 8.64
N LEU A 52 3.37 9.43 8.33
CA LEU A 52 4.32 8.57 9.03
C LEU A 52 5.75 9.03 8.70
N ASN A 53 6.55 9.24 9.75
CA ASN A 53 7.96 9.60 9.59
C ASN A 53 8.81 8.40 9.17
N VAL A 54 8.72 8.00 7.90
CA VAL A 54 9.44 6.90 7.25
C VAL A 54 9.84 7.29 5.83
N ASP A 55 10.80 6.57 5.23
CA ASP A 55 11.06 6.71 3.79
C ASP A 55 9.95 5.98 3.01
N GLU A 56 8.96 6.73 2.56
CA GLU A 56 7.82 6.19 1.79
C GLU A 56 8.29 5.38 0.58
N ASN A 57 9.28 5.90 -0.16
CA ASN A 57 9.78 5.25 -1.36
C ASN A 57 10.44 3.90 -1.06
N GLU A 58 11.18 3.81 0.05
CA GLU A 58 11.75 2.56 0.55
C GLU A 58 10.63 1.57 0.95
N VAL A 59 9.63 2.03 1.71
CA VAL A 59 8.51 1.20 2.18
C VAL A 59 7.68 0.65 1.02
N LEU A 60 7.33 1.48 0.03
CA LEU A 60 6.55 1.06 -1.13
C LEU A 60 7.33 0.08 -2.01
N THR A 61 8.64 0.31 -2.18
CA THR A 61 9.50 -0.64 -2.91
C THR A 61 9.59 -1.97 -2.15
N ALA A 62 9.69 -1.94 -0.82
CA ALA A 62 9.70 -3.13 0.01
C ALA A 62 8.35 -3.87 -0.05
N MET A 63 7.22 -3.16 -0.08
CA MET A 63 5.89 -3.77 -0.21
C MET A 63 5.72 -4.53 -1.53
N LEU A 64 6.27 -3.99 -2.62
CA LEU A 64 6.26 -4.63 -3.95
C LEU A 64 7.09 -5.93 -4.00
N LEU A 65 8.13 -6.05 -3.16
CA LEU A 65 9.17 -7.08 -3.32
C LEU A 65 9.29 -8.07 -2.17
N CYS A 66 8.83 -7.74 -0.95
CA CYS A 66 9.00 -8.56 0.26
C CYS A 66 8.37 -9.95 0.14
N ASN A 67 7.34 -10.11 -0.69
CA ASN A 67 6.66 -11.37 -0.95
C ASN A 67 7.24 -12.16 -2.15
N CYS A 68 8.38 -11.77 -2.73
CA CYS A 68 8.91 -12.32 -3.99
C CYS A 68 9.13 -13.84 -4.00
N LYS A 69 9.37 -14.47 -2.85
CA LYS A 69 9.52 -15.94 -2.70
C LYS A 69 8.31 -16.62 -2.07
N LYS A 70 7.21 -15.91 -1.87
CA LYS A 70 5.97 -16.47 -1.36
C LYS A 70 5.49 -17.59 -2.28
N VAL A 71 5.02 -18.68 -1.67
CA VAL A 71 4.40 -19.80 -2.37
C VAL A 71 2.88 -19.68 -2.35
N GLU A 72 2.23 -19.99 -3.47
CA GLU A 72 0.77 -19.93 -3.58
C GLU A 72 0.06 -21.04 -2.78
N ASN A 73 0.74 -22.16 -2.53
CA ASN A 73 0.13 -23.33 -1.90
C ASN A 73 0.61 -23.48 -0.45
N ALA A 74 -0.24 -23.08 0.50
CA ALA A 74 0.02 -23.09 1.95
C ALA A 74 0.21 -24.49 2.56
N GLN A 75 -0.07 -25.56 1.79
CA GLN A 75 0.12 -26.95 2.24
C GLN A 75 1.60 -27.39 2.27
N LYS A 76 2.54 -26.55 1.78
CA LYS A 76 3.98 -26.79 1.94
C LYS A 76 4.42 -26.34 3.34
N ILE A 77 4.28 -27.23 4.32
CA ILE A 77 4.75 -27.06 5.70
C ILE A 77 6.20 -26.52 5.69
N GLY A 78 6.47 -25.47 6.48
CA GLY A 78 7.79 -24.82 6.60
C GLY A 78 8.03 -23.63 5.67
N LYS A 79 7.47 -23.62 4.45
CA LYS A 79 7.69 -22.50 3.50
C LYS A 79 6.96 -21.20 3.87
N LEU A 80 5.90 -21.30 4.67
CA LEU A 80 5.20 -20.12 5.19
C LEU A 80 6.07 -19.31 6.16
N GLU A 81 7.03 -19.97 6.82
CA GLU A 81 7.89 -19.34 7.83
C GLU A 81 9.20 -18.81 7.24
N SER A 82 9.69 -19.41 6.14
CA SER A 82 10.98 -19.05 5.54
C SER A 82 10.91 -18.07 4.37
N TYR A 83 9.76 -17.91 3.70
CA TYR A 83 9.71 -17.17 2.43
C TYR A 83 10.19 -15.71 2.54
N ALA A 84 9.94 -15.03 3.66
CA ALA A 84 10.37 -13.65 3.85
C ALA A 84 11.90 -13.56 3.95
N LYS A 85 12.51 -14.51 4.66
CA LYS A 85 13.97 -14.64 4.75
C LYS A 85 14.61 -15.03 3.41
N GLU A 86 14.07 -16.05 2.74
CA GLU A 86 14.52 -16.44 1.39
C GLU A 86 14.35 -15.29 0.38
N GLY A 87 13.29 -14.50 0.53
CA GLY A 87 13.04 -13.29 -0.24
C GLY A 87 14.11 -12.23 0.01
N ALA A 88 14.44 -11.95 1.25
CA ALA A 88 15.49 -11.00 1.62
C ALA A 88 16.88 -11.42 1.09
N GLU A 89 17.22 -12.70 1.18
CA GLU A 89 18.45 -13.27 0.61
C GLU A 89 18.49 -13.09 -0.91
N TYR A 90 17.37 -13.37 -1.60
CA TYR A 90 17.26 -13.13 -3.03
C TYR A 90 17.39 -11.64 -3.39
N LEU A 91 16.74 -10.74 -2.64
CA LEU A 91 16.86 -9.29 -2.87
C LEU A 91 18.29 -8.80 -2.67
N SER A 92 19.06 -9.38 -1.74
CA SER A 92 20.47 -9.05 -1.60
C SER A 92 21.26 -9.33 -2.89
N THR A 93 20.89 -10.36 -3.66
CA THR A 93 21.54 -10.66 -4.96
C THR A 93 21.22 -9.65 -6.05
N LEU A 94 20.16 -8.85 -5.89
CA LEU A 94 19.75 -7.79 -6.82
C LEU A 94 20.39 -6.42 -6.49
N GLY A 95 21.26 -6.36 -5.48
CA GLY A 95 21.97 -5.14 -5.07
C GLY A 95 21.32 -4.39 -3.89
N PHE A 96 20.25 -4.92 -3.30
CA PHE A 96 19.59 -4.23 -2.18
C PHE A 96 20.48 -4.21 -0.93
N SER A 97 20.41 -3.11 -0.18
CA SER A 97 21.17 -2.93 1.05
C SER A 97 20.76 -3.95 2.12
N LYS A 98 21.66 -4.24 3.06
CA LYS A 98 21.35 -5.11 4.22
C LYS A 98 20.13 -4.63 5.00
N ARG A 99 19.98 -3.31 5.15
CA ARG A 99 18.82 -2.72 5.84
C ARG A 99 17.53 -2.95 5.06
N PHE A 100 17.52 -2.73 3.74
CA PHE A 100 16.35 -3.00 2.91
C PHE A 100 15.94 -4.47 2.96
N CYS A 101 16.91 -5.38 2.83
CA CYS A 101 16.66 -6.82 2.95
C CYS A 101 16.08 -7.18 4.33
N LYS A 102 16.61 -6.59 5.40
CA LYS A 102 16.07 -6.75 6.76
C LYS A 102 14.62 -6.25 6.85
N ILE A 103 14.31 -5.10 6.23
CA ILE A 103 12.93 -4.57 6.19
C ILE A 103 11.97 -5.61 5.59
N CYS A 104 12.36 -6.20 4.45
CA CYS A 104 11.58 -7.22 3.77
C CYS A 104 11.48 -8.55 4.53
N GLU A 105 12.56 -9.02 5.17
CA GLU A 105 12.56 -10.22 6.01
C GLU A 105 11.58 -10.09 7.18
N GLU A 106 11.51 -8.89 7.75
CA GLU A 106 10.66 -8.55 8.89
C GLU A 106 9.19 -8.31 8.53
N LEU A 107 8.77 -8.56 7.28
CA LEU A 107 7.34 -8.59 6.87
C LEU A 107 6.47 -9.42 7.82
N ASN A 108 7.05 -10.45 8.42
CA ASN A 108 6.46 -11.24 9.50
C ASN A 108 7.47 -11.42 10.64
N ARG A 109 7.05 -12.16 11.68
CA ARG A 109 7.84 -12.33 12.92
C ARG A 109 8.56 -13.67 13.03
N TYR A 110 8.52 -14.51 11.99
CA TYR A 110 9.11 -15.86 12.05
C TYR A 110 10.63 -15.85 12.15
N SER A 111 11.31 -14.87 11.55
CA SER A 111 12.77 -14.73 11.63
C SER A 111 13.28 -14.33 13.02
N LYS A 112 12.40 -13.81 13.90
CA LYS A 112 12.75 -13.27 15.22
C LYS A 112 13.83 -12.18 15.17
N SER A 113 13.97 -11.49 14.03
CA SER A 113 14.90 -10.36 13.89
C SER A 113 14.55 -9.26 14.89
N THR A 114 15.54 -8.85 15.69
CA THR A 114 15.44 -7.81 16.72
C THR A 114 16.74 -7.00 16.78
N PRO A 115 16.69 -5.66 16.96
CA PRO A 115 15.49 -4.83 16.95
C PRO A 115 14.89 -4.69 15.55
N ARG A 116 13.55 -4.60 15.46
CA ARG A 116 12.84 -4.45 14.18
C ARG A 116 12.99 -3.05 13.59
N GLU A 117 13.08 -2.96 12.27
CA GLU A 117 12.91 -1.70 11.54
C GLU A 117 11.45 -1.23 11.66
N LYS A 118 11.24 0.09 11.73
CA LYS A 118 9.89 0.65 11.87
C LYS A 118 9.08 0.44 10.58
N GLU A 119 9.74 0.52 9.43
CA GLU A 119 9.18 0.28 8.11
C GLU A 119 8.55 -1.11 8.01
N SER A 120 9.15 -2.11 8.66
CA SER A 120 8.65 -3.49 8.67
C SER A 120 7.33 -3.65 9.42
N ASP A 121 7.07 -2.82 10.43
CA ASP A 121 5.79 -2.85 11.15
C ASP A 121 4.65 -2.31 10.27
N ILE A 122 4.95 -1.36 9.35
CA ILE A 122 4.01 -0.92 8.31
C ILE A 122 3.75 -2.07 7.32
N LEU A 123 4.81 -2.76 6.89
CA LEU A 123 4.69 -3.92 6.00
C LEU A 123 3.78 -5.00 6.59
N GLU A 124 4.04 -5.37 7.84
CA GLU A 124 3.29 -6.40 8.56
C GLU A 124 1.81 -6.04 8.70
N VAL A 125 1.49 -4.84 9.20
CA VAL A 125 0.10 -4.46 9.48
C VAL A 125 -0.72 -4.38 8.19
N VAL A 126 -0.15 -3.83 7.11
CA VAL A 126 -0.81 -3.73 5.81
C VAL A 126 -0.98 -5.10 5.17
N ASP A 127 0.04 -5.98 5.23
CA ASP A 127 -0.04 -7.33 4.66
C ASP A 127 -1.12 -8.17 5.33
N GLN A 128 -1.16 -8.15 6.67
CA GLN A 128 -2.14 -8.88 7.48
C GLN A 128 -3.56 -8.37 7.22
N PHE A 129 -3.78 -7.06 7.30
CA PHE A 129 -5.09 -6.46 7.06
C PHE A 129 -5.61 -6.70 5.65
N THR A 130 -4.78 -6.44 4.64
CA THR A 130 -5.18 -6.66 3.23
C THR A 130 -5.50 -8.13 2.98
N GLY A 131 -4.74 -9.02 3.63
CA GLY A 131 -5.02 -10.44 3.63
C GLY A 131 -6.42 -10.79 4.12
N LEU A 132 -6.98 -10.07 5.11
CA LEU A 132 -8.30 -10.30 5.71
C LEU A 132 -9.45 -9.83 4.82
N ILE A 133 -9.34 -8.66 4.19
CA ILE A 133 -10.38 -8.06 3.36
C ILE A 133 -10.43 -8.60 1.91
N LEU A 134 -9.50 -9.49 1.56
CA LEU A 134 -9.51 -10.22 0.30
C LEU A 134 -10.17 -11.58 0.45
N LYS A 135 -10.99 -11.94 -0.54
CA LYS A 135 -11.57 -13.29 -0.64
C LYS A 135 -10.45 -14.29 -0.92
N ARG A 136 -10.50 -15.43 -0.24
CA ARG A 136 -9.58 -16.56 -0.47
C ARG A 136 -10.39 -17.81 -0.83
N VAL A 137 -9.70 -18.86 -1.29
CA VAL A 137 -10.37 -20.12 -1.66
C VAL A 137 -11.01 -20.75 -0.42
N GLU A 138 -10.34 -20.64 0.72
CA GLU A 138 -10.72 -21.26 1.99
C GLU A 138 -11.64 -20.39 2.87
N ARG A 139 -11.83 -19.10 2.55
CA ARG A 139 -12.69 -18.20 3.32
C ARG A 139 -13.16 -16.98 2.55
N ASP A 140 -14.33 -16.49 2.91
CA ASP A 140 -14.81 -15.19 2.45
C ASP A 140 -13.98 -14.03 3.03
N ALA A 141 -14.09 -12.88 2.37
CA ALA A 141 -13.49 -11.64 2.82
C ALA A 141 -14.21 -11.15 4.08
N PHE A 142 -13.44 -10.69 5.07
CA PHE A 142 -14.00 -9.96 6.20
C PHE A 142 -14.44 -8.57 5.76
N THR A 143 -15.45 -8.03 6.43
CA THR A 143 -15.68 -6.57 6.42
C THR A 143 -14.46 -5.87 7.03
N THR A 144 -14.33 -4.57 6.79
CA THR A 144 -13.26 -3.74 7.36
C THR A 144 -13.27 -3.77 8.89
N GLU A 145 -14.44 -3.65 9.51
CA GLU A 145 -14.61 -3.72 10.96
C GLU A 145 -14.17 -5.09 11.52
N GLU A 146 -14.66 -6.19 10.95
CA GLU A 146 -14.26 -7.54 11.35
C GLU A 146 -12.76 -7.77 11.13
N ALA A 147 -12.20 -7.25 10.03
CA ALA A 147 -10.78 -7.36 9.73
C ALA A 147 -9.92 -6.63 10.78
N LEU A 148 -10.32 -5.45 11.26
CA LEU A 148 -9.61 -4.76 12.34
C LEU A 148 -9.66 -5.54 13.65
N VAL A 149 -10.82 -6.12 14.00
CA VAL A 149 -10.95 -6.96 15.20
C VAL A 149 -10.03 -8.18 15.10
N VAL A 150 -10.02 -8.90 13.97
CA VAL A 150 -9.15 -10.06 13.77
C VAL A 150 -7.67 -9.65 13.76
N LEU A 151 -7.34 -8.51 13.15
CA LEU A 151 -5.99 -7.98 13.13
C LEU A 151 -5.47 -7.76 14.55
N ARG A 152 -6.21 -7.05 15.40
CA ARG A 152 -5.82 -6.75 16.78
C ARG A 152 -5.89 -7.96 17.69
N GLU A 153 -7.02 -8.68 17.70
CA GLU A 153 -7.28 -9.72 18.70
C GLU A 153 -6.70 -11.08 18.34
N ARG A 154 -6.15 -11.25 17.13
CA ARG A 154 -5.56 -12.53 16.70
C ARG A 154 -4.20 -12.36 16.05
N ASN A 155 -4.13 -11.61 14.95
CA ASN A 155 -2.89 -11.58 14.15
C ASN A 155 -1.76 -10.84 14.89
N LEU A 156 -2.09 -9.75 15.58
CA LEU A 156 -1.14 -8.82 16.20
C LEU A 156 -1.32 -8.67 17.72
N LYS A 157 -2.13 -9.51 18.37
CA LYS A 157 -2.55 -9.40 19.80
C LYS A 157 -1.41 -9.18 20.81
N TYR A 158 -0.26 -9.79 20.56
CA TYR A 158 0.91 -9.71 21.45
C TYR A 158 2.13 -9.14 20.72
N SER A 159 1.91 -8.52 19.57
CA SER A 159 2.95 -7.88 18.81
C SER A 159 3.14 -6.44 19.27
N ASP A 160 4.39 -6.00 19.32
CA ASP A 160 4.78 -4.61 19.57
C ASP A 160 4.80 -3.81 18.26
N ASN A 161 3.77 -3.96 17.42
CA ASN A 161 3.68 -3.24 16.16
C ASN A 161 3.45 -1.74 16.42
N ARG A 162 4.43 -0.91 16.05
CA ARG A 162 4.45 0.54 16.34
C ARG A 162 3.32 1.33 15.69
N TYR A 163 2.68 0.77 14.66
CA TYR A 163 1.73 1.48 13.82
C TYR A 163 0.30 0.94 13.90
N LEU A 164 0.04 -0.09 14.73
CA LEU A 164 -1.28 -0.74 14.79
C LEU A 164 -2.42 0.25 15.13
N ASP A 165 -2.24 1.08 16.16
CA ASP A 165 -3.28 2.04 16.58
C ASP A 165 -3.52 3.15 15.53
N LEU A 166 -2.43 3.63 14.90
CA LEU A 166 -2.52 4.59 13.80
C LEU A 166 -3.20 3.98 12.58
N PHE A 167 -2.91 2.71 12.29
CA PHE A 167 -3.49 1.98 11.17
C PHE A 167 -5.00 1.77 11.35
N GLU A 168 -5.45 1.42 12.55
CA GLU A 168 -6.88 1.33 12.84
C GLU A 168 -7.60 2.67 12.69
N THR A 169 -6.99 3.75 13.18
CA THR A 169 -7.50 5.10 12.99
C THR A 169 -7.62 5.42 11.50
N PHE A 170 -6.57 5.15 10.74
CA PHE A 170 -6.55 5.32 9.28
C PHE A 170 -7.67 4.55 8.58
N ILE A 171 -7.85 3.25 8.85
CA ILE A 171 -8.90 2.44 8.19
C ILE A 171 -10.30 2.95 8.54
N ASN A 172 -10.55 3.26 9.82
CA ASN A 172 -11.84 3.79 10.27
C ASN A 172 -12.19 5.14 9.62
N GLU A 173 -11.18 5.94 9.30
CA GLU A 173 -11.36 7.21 8.61
C GLU A 173 -11.49 7.03 7.10
N LEU A 174 -10.67 6.17 6.50
CA LEU A 174 -10.70 5.87 5.07
C LEU A 174 -12.05 5.27 4.65
N GLU A 175 -12.69 4.47 5.51
CA GLU A 175 -14.03 3.93 5.25
C GLU A 175 -15.12 5.01 5.17
N LYS A 176 -14.90 6.17 5.79
CA LYS A 176 -15.82 7.32 5.72
C LYS A 176 -15.57 8.22 4.52
N ILE A 177 -14.42 8.06 3.85
CA ILE A 177 -14.05 8.88 2.68
C ILE A 177 -14.55 8.19 1.43
N THR A 178 -15.48 8.83 0.74
CA THR A 178 -16.08 8.32 -0.48
C THR A 178 -15.48 8.99 -1.72
N ILE A 179 -15.38 8.22 -2.80
CA ILE A 179 -15.11 8.74 -4.14
C ILE A 179 -16.37 8.60 -4.98
N ARG A 180 -16.64 9.61 -5.81
CA ARG A 180 -17.78 9.62 -6.72
C ARG A 180 -17.37 8.98 -8.04
N ASP A 181 -18.05 7.89 -8.36
CA ASP A 181 -18.04 7.30 -9.70
C ASP A 181 -19.46 7.42 -10.26
N ILE A 182 -20.18 6.31 -10.47
CA ILE A 182 -21.64 6.33 -10.69
C ILE A 182 -22.38 6.61 -9.37
N ILE A 183 -21.89 6.03 -8.28
CA ILE A 183 -22.37 6.23 -6.90
C ILE A 183 -21.19 6.61 -6.00
N GLU A 184 -21.48 7.12 -4.81
CA GLU A 184 -20.47 7.31 -3.77
C GLU A 184 -20.09 5.97 -3.15
N VAL A 185 -18.79 5.66 -3.14
CA VAL A 185 -18.25 4.42 -2.57
C VAL A 185 -17.05 4.74 -1.69
N PRO A 186 -16.95 4.16 -0.48
CA PRO A 186 -15.73 4.27 0.33
C PRO A 186 -14.48 3.87 -0.44
N ILE A 187 -13.38 4.61 -0.26
CA ILE A 187 -12.11 4.37 -0.97
C ILE A 187 -11.68 2.90 -0.83
N ILE A 188 -11.67 2.37 0.39
CA ILE A 188 -11.23 0.99 0.66
C ILE A 188 -12.08 -0.04 -0.09
N LYS A 189 -13.41 0.15 -0.14
CA LYS A 189 -14.33 -0.74 -0.88
C LYS A 189 -14.09 -0.65 -2.38
N LYS A 190 -13.79 0.55 -2.89
CA LYS A 190 -13.44 0.71 -4.31
C LYS A 190 -12.13 0.03 -4.67
N LEU A 191 -11.10 0.14 -3.83
CA LEU A 191 -9.81 -0.52 -4.06
C LEU A 191 -9.96 -2.04 -4.13
N VAL A 192 -10.70 -2.65 -3.19
CA VAL A 192 -11.02 -4.09 -3.20
C VAL A 192 -11.87 -4.47 -4.41
N HIS A 193 -12.85 -3.64 -4.79
CA HIS A 193 -13.65 -3.88 -5.98
C HIS A 193 -12.79 -3.91 -7.25
N LEU A 194 -11.87 -2.96 -7.43
CA LEU A 194 -10.95 -2.94 -8.57
C LEU A 194 -10.03 -4.16 -8.58
N HIS A 195 -9.47 -4.52 -7.41
CA HIS A 195 -8.70 -5.75 -7.28
C HIS A 195 -9.47 -6.98 -7.81
N ASN A 196 -10.75 -7.09 -7.48
CA ASN A 196 -11.57 -8.23 -7.88
C ASN A 196 -12.03 -8.15 -9.35
N LYS A 197 -12.35 -6.95 -9.83
CA LYS A 197 -12.90 -6.70 -11.17
C LYS A 197 -11.85 -6.85 -12.27
N GLU A 198 -10.65 -6.29 -12.07
CA GLU A 198 -9.67 -6.17 -13.14
C GLU A 198 -9.07 -7.53 -13.50
N ALA A 199 -8.97 -7.82 -14.80
CA ALA A 199 -8.65 -9.15 -15.30
C ALA A 199 -7.22 -9.60 -14.94
N ASN A 200 -6.27 -8.67 -14.88
CA ASN A 200 -4.86 -8.95 -14.63
C ASN A 200 -4.16 -7.78 -13.91
N VAL A 201 -2.91 -8.01 -13.50
CA VAL A 201 -2.09 -7.04 -12.76
C VAL A 201 -1.92 -5.72 -13.52
N MET A 202 -1.64 -5.77 -14.83
CA MET A 202 -1.43 -4.56 -15.63
C MET A 202 -2.70 -3.74 -15.77
N ALA A 203 -3.84 -4.38 -16.04
CA ALA A 203 -5.14 -3.71 -16.08
C ALA A 203 -5.45 -3.04 -14.72
N TYR A 204 -5.11 -3.71 -13.61
CA TYR A 204 -5.30 -3.14 -12.28
C TYR A 204 -4.42 -1.92 -12.01
N ILE A 205 -3.12 -1.97 -12.36
CA ILE A 205 -2.20 -0.82 -12.24
C ILE A 205 -2.73 0.36 -13.06
N VAL A 206 -3.16 0.13 -14.30
CA VAL A 206 -3.69 1.19 -15.18
C VAL A 206 -4.98 1.78 -14.63
N ALA A 207 -5.89 0.94 -14.13
CA ALA A 207 -7.12 1.43 -13.53
C ALA A 207 -6.83 2.34 -12.33
N LEU A 208 -5.96 1.91 -11.42
CA LEU A 208 -5.59 2.72 -10.26
C LEU A 208 -4.93 4.04 -10.68
N SER A 209 -3.80 3.97 -11.40
CA SER A 209 -2.98 5.13 -11.75
C SER A 209 -3.70 6.15 -12.64
N ASN A 210 -4.34 5.70 -13.72
CA ASN A 210 -4.88 6.64 -14.72
C ASN A 210 -6.31 7.07 -14.44
N VAL A 211 -7.06 6.36 -13.59
CA VAL A 211 -8.50 6.64 -13.37
C VAL A 211 -8.82 7.02 -11.94
N TYR A 212 -8.17 6.42 -10.94
CA TYR A 212 -8.57 6.59 -9.53
C TYR A 212 -7.59 7.35 -8.66
N ASP A 213 -6.29 7.43 -9.01
CA ASP A 213 -5.27 8.13 -8.21
C ASP A 213 -5.68 9.58 -7.93
N GLU A 214 -6.06 10.34 -8.97
CA GLU A 214 -6.53 11.73 -8.82
C GLU A 214 -7.85 11.80 -8.02
N LYS A 215 -8.79 10.87 -8.26
CA LYS A 215 -10.08 10.87 -7.57
C LYS A 215 -9.91 10.64 -6.06
N ILE A 216 -9.06 9.69 -5.69
CA ILE A 216 -8.72 9.35 -4.31
C ILE A 216 -8.04 10.54 -3.65
N SER A 217 -7.01 11.09 -4.29
CA SER A 217 -6.27 12.28 -3.87
C SER A 217 -7.17 13.49 -3.57
N VAL A 218 -8.10 13.78 -4.48
CA VAL A 218 -9.08 14.87 -4.31
C VAL A 218 -10.02 14.59 -3.14
N ALA A 219 -10.44 13.34 -2.93
CA ALA A 219 -11.31 12.99 -1.81
C ALA A 219 -10.60 13.10 -0.46
N LEU A 220 -9.35 12.63 -0.37
CA LEU A 220 -8.52 12.75 0.83
C LEU A 220 -8.29 14.22 1.20
N SER A 221 -7.82 15.03 0.26
CA SER A 221 -7.54 16.46 0.49
C SER A 221 -8.79 17.25 0.92
N LYS A 222 -9.96 16.94 0.36
CA LYS A 222 -11.24 17.52 0.81
C LYS A 222 -11.58 17.12 2.24
N ASN A 223 -11.35 15.86 2.62
CA ASN A 223 -11.60 15.39 3.98
C ASN A 223 -10.68 16.08 4.99
N VAL A 224 -9.37 16.17 4.69
CA VAL A 224 -8.39 16.91 5.51
C VAL A 224 -8.83 18.36 5.71
N LYS A 225 -9.21 19.06 4.63
CA LYS A 225 -9.73 20.44 4.71
C LYS A 225 -11.00 20.55 5.55
N LYS A 226 -11.89 19.56 5.49
CA LYS A 226 -13.13 19.53 6.29
C LYS A 226 -12.81 19.37 7.77
N LYS A 227 -11.93 18.44 8.13
CA LYS A 227 -11.48 18.26 9.53
C LYS A 227 -10.83 19.53 10.08
N ALA A 228 -9.95 20.18 9.30
CA ALA A 228 -9.32 21.44 9.70
C ALA A 228 -10.36 22.52 10.02
N LYS A 229 -11.43 22.62 9.23
CA LYS A 229 -12.51 23.59 9.47
C LYS A 229 -13.34 23.25 10.71
N THR A 230 -13.65 21.98 10.94
CA THR A 230 -14.39 21.55 12.15
C THR A 230 -13.58 21.85 13.42
N LEU A 231 -12.28 21.56 13.43
CA LEU A 231 -11.39 21.90 14.55
C LEU A 231 -11.28 23.42 14.80
N ASN A 232 -11.33 24.23 13.74
CA ASN A 232 -11.36 25.70 13.86
C ASN A 232 -12.69 26.24 14.43
N LEU A 233 -13.79 25.48 14.32
CA LEU A 233 -15.09 25.88 14.88
C LEU A 233 -15.19 25.46 16.36
N ASP A 234 -14.70 24.28 16.72
CA ASP A 234 -14.71 23.77 18.10
C ASP A 234 -13.71 24.50 19.02
N SER A 235 -12.65 25.09 18.47
CA SER A 235 -11.64 25.88 19.21
C SER A 235 -12.09 27.28 19.65
N THR A 236 -13.32 27.70 19.32
CA THR A 236 -13.95 28.83 20.00
C THR A 236 -14.39 28.51 21.43
N ALA A 237 -14.24 27.25 21.89
CA ALA A 237 -14.71 26.81 23.21
C ALA A 237 -13.64 26.41 24.24
N GLU A 238 -12.42 25.97 23.93
CA GLU A 238 -11.42 25.64 24.98
C GLU A 238 -9.96 25.44 24.49
N ASN A 239 -9.00 25.89 25.31
CA ASN A 239 -7.52 25.71 25.28
C ASN A 239 -6.72 26.05 24.00
N THR A 240 -6.13 27.26 23.99
CA THR A 240 -5.47 27.91 22.84
C THR A 240 -4.09 27.39 22.41
N ALA A 241 -3.31 26.74 23.29
CA ALA A 241 -1.93 26.35 22.97
C ALA A 241 -1.81 25.03 22.19
N ASP A 242 -2.57 24.00 22.58
CA ASP A 242 -2.55 22.69 21.92
C ASP A 242 -3.29 22.73 20.57
N VAL A 243 -4.34 23.56 20.51
CA VAL A 243 -5.08 23.87 19.28
C VAL A 243 -4.21 24.56 18.24
N GLN A 244 -3.33 25.50 18.65
CA GLN A 244 -2.43 26.17 17.70
C GLN A 244 -1.42 25.21 17.07
N SER A 245 -0.82 24.34 17.88
CA SER A 245 0.08 23.26 17.43
C SER A 245 -0.62 22.31 16.44
N ASN A 246 -1.83 21.86 16.76
CA ASN A 246 -2.61 20.97 15.89
C ASN A 246 -3.10 21.68 14.62
N MET A 247 -3.43 22.97 14.70
CA MET A 247 -3.82 23.80 13.56
C MET A 247 -2.66 24.04 12.58
N GLU A 248 -1.45 24.25 13.10
CA GLU A 248 -0.26 24.46 12.28
C GLU A 248 0.15 23.18 11.57
N LYS A 249 0.08 22.03 12.28
CA LYS A 249 0.19 20.70 11.66
C LYS A 249 -0.86 20.49 10.57
N MET A 250 -2.14 20.81 10.83
CA MET A 250 -3.24 20.64 9.87
C MET A 250 -3.17 21.56 8.64
N LYS A 251 -2.62 22.77 8.78
CA LYS A 251 -2.38 23.68 7.65
C LYS A 251 -1.19 23.22 6.81
N ASN A 252 -0.15 22.69 7.45
CA ASN A 252 0.98 22.08 6.77
C ASN A 252 0.53 20.80 6.04
N LEU A 253 -0.23 19.91 6.69
CA LEU A 253 -0.96 18.77 6.10
C LEU A 253 -1.67 19.13 4.78
N ALA A 254 -2.49 20.20 4.79
CA ALA A 254 -3.23 20.60 3.59
C ALA A 254 -2.35 21.17 2.47
N LYS A 255 -1.17 21.72 2.81
CA LYS A 255 -0.22 22.35 1.89
C LYS A 255 0.77 21.34 1.33
N ASP A 256 1.27 20.43 2.17
CA ASP A 256 2.21 19.37 1.82
C ASP A 256 1.51 18.30 0.99
N HIS A 257 0.27 17.94 1.34
CA HIS A 257 -0.56 17.06 0.51
C HIS A 257 -0.84 17.71 -0.86
N ALA A 258 -1.09 19.03 -0.94
CA ALA A 258 -1.25 19.70 -2.23
C ALA A 258 0.04 19.73 -3.07
N ASN A 259 1.21 19.74 -2.44
CA ASN A 259 2.50 19.73 -3.12
C ASN A 259 2.91 18.32 -3.59
N ALA A 260 2.68 17.28 -2.79
CA ALA A 260 2.92 15.88 -3.16
C ALA A 260 2.07 15.46 -4.38
N LEU A 261 0.84 15.97 -4.47
CA LEU A 261 -0.08 15.71 -5.60
C LEU A 261 0.39 16.29 -6.94
N ASN A 262 1.18 17.35 -6.93
CA ASN A 262 1.73 17.92 -8.17
C ASN A 262 2.89 17.07 -8.76
N HIS A 263 3.49 16.17 -7.98
CA HIS A 263 4.55 15.26 -8.44
C HIS A 263 4.06 13.87 -8.89
N SER A 264 2.82 13.47 -8.56
CA SER A 264 2.23 12.14 -8.86
C SER A 264 1.46 12.08 -10.20
N SER A 265 1.02 13.21 -10.76
CA SER A 265 -0.06 13.27 -11.76
C SER A 265 0.34 13.09 -13.23
N ARG A 266 1.37 12.29 -13.53
CA ARG A 266 1.70 11.92 -14.92
C ARG A 266 1.07 10.58 -15.26
N ALA A 267 0.13 10.56 -16.21
CA ALA A 267 -0.48 9.33 -16.69
C ALA A 267 0.58 8.36 -17.22
N LEU A 268 0.48 7.09 -16.79
CA LEU A 268 1.43 6.02 -17.09
C LEU A 268 1.50 5.68 -18.59
N PHE A 269 0.36 5.83 -19.25
CA PHE A 269 0.17 5.56 -20.66
C PHE A 269 -0.63 6.70 -21.29
N SER A 270 -0.45 6.90 -22.60
CA SER A 270 -1.38 7.73 -23.37
C SER A 270 -2.81 7.18 -23.21
N GLY A 271 -3.81 8.06 -23.29
CA GLY A 271 -5.21 7.69 -23.10
C GLY A 271 -5.66 6.54 -24.01
N ASP A 272 -5.10 6.44 -25.22
CA ASP A 272 -5.38 5.35 -26.15
C ASP A 272 -4.76 4.02 -25.74
N THR A 273 -3.53 4.02 -25.24
CA THR A 273 -2.86 2.82 -24.73
C THR A 273 -3.54 2.31 -23.46
N ALA A 274 -3.93 3.22 -22.56
CA ALA A 274 -4.70 2.87 -21.36
C ALA A 274 -6.06 2.24 -21.71
N LYS A 275 -6.81 2.84 -22.66
CA LYS A 275 -8.06 2.27 -23.16
C LYS A 275 -7.88 0.89 -23.76
N LYS A 276 -6.81 0.67 -24.53
CA LYS A 276 -6.50 -0.65 -25.09
C LYS A 276 -6.23 -1.66 -23.97
N ILE A 277 -5.47 -1.33 -22.93
CA ILE A 277 -5.19 -2.24 -21.82
C ILE A 277 -6.47 -2.57 -21.03
N LEU A 278 -7.34 -1.59 -20.79
CA LEU A 278 -8.60 -1.76 -20.04
C LEU A 278 -9.69 -2.51 -20.82
N ASN A 279 -9.76 -2.32 -22.14
CA ASN A 279 -10.79 -2.91 -22.99
C ASN A 279 -10.47 -4.34 -23.45
N HIS A 280 -9.23 -4.79 -23.27
CA HIS A 280 -8.75 -6.03 -23.85
C HIS A 280 -8.58 -7.08 -22.74
N GLU A 281 -9.39 -8.14 -22.79
CA GLU A 281 -9.03 -9.44 -22.23
C GLU A 281 -7.75 -9.88 -22.94
N LEU A 282 -6.59 -9.48 -22.41
CA LEU A 282 -5.33 -9.75 -23.09
C LEU A 282 -4.99 -11.24 -22.98
N LYS A 283 -5.37 -11.96 -24.04
CA LYS A 283 -4.53 -13.01 -24.64
C LYS A 283 -3.18 -12.39 -25.05
N TYR A 284 -2.34 -12.02 -24.09
CA TYR A 284 -0.90 -11.98 -24.36
C TYR A 284 -0.42 -13.43 -24.35
N LYS A 285 -0.53 -14.11 -25.49
CA LYS A 285 0.51 -15.06 -25.87
C LYS A 285 1.72 -14.20 -26.21
N LEU A 286 2.56 -13.93 -25.22
CA LEU A 286 3.95 -13.62 -25.49
C LEU A 286 4.58 -14.97 -25.83
N GLU A 287 5.19 -15.04 -27.01
CA GLU A 287 5.91 -16.23 -27.48
C GLU A 287 6.90 -16.69 -26.40
N GLU A 288 7.00 -18.01 -26.27
CA GLU A 288 7.70 -18.78 -25.21
C GLU A 288 9.18 -18.44 -25.05
#